data_AF-A0A1D1VZB6-F1
#
_entry.id   AF-A0A1D1VZB6-F1
#
_cell.length_a   1.000
_cell.length_b   1.000
_cell.length_c   1.000
_cell.angle_alpha   90.00
_cell.angle_beta   90.00
_cell.angle_gamma   90.00
#
_symmetry.space_group_name_H-M   'P 1'
#
loop_
_entity.id
_entity.type
_entity.pdbx_description
1 polymer ?
#
loop_
_entity_poly.entity_id
_entity_poly.type
_entity_poly.pdbx_seq_one_letter_code
_entity_poly.pdbx_strand_id
1 'polypeptide(L)'
;MEKFRELDHWLSKHRFLTGDNLNYTDFLLFETLNNHNACMPDLLEPFVNLQRFHKEVMSQAGVKEFVTSERNPSAICSPLATWKAGTV
;
A
#
# COMPACT_ATOMS: atom_id res chain seq x y z
N MET A 1 -12.22 -9.23 0.02
CA MET A 1 -12.84 -8.23 0.92
C MET A 1 -12.80 -8.64 2.39
N GLU A 2 -13.09 -9.88 2.76
CA GLU A 2 -13.05 -10.34 4.17
C GLU A 2 -11.68 -10.12 4.84
N LYS A 3 -10.58 -10.46 4.17
CA LYS A 3 -9.22 -10.22 4.67
C LYS A 3 -8.90 -8.74 4.93
N PHE A 4 -9.44 -7.84 4.12
CA PHE A 4 -9.28 -6.40 4.33
C PHE A 4 -10.07 -5.94 5.57
N ARG A 5 -11.26 -6.50 5.82
CA ARG A 5 -12.04 -6.23 7.05
C ARG A 5 -11.29 -6.71 8.29
N GLU A 6 -10.73 -7.92 8.26
CA GLU A 6 -9.93 -8.47 9.37
C GLU A 6 -8.71 -7.58 9.67
N LEU A 7 -8.00 -7.16 8.62
CA LEU A 7 -6.81 -6.32 8.74
C LEU A 7 -7.14 -4.89 9.19
N ASP A 8 -8.23 -4.32 8.69
CA ASP A 8 -8.72 -3.02 9.16
C ASP A 8 -9.10 -3.08 10.64
N HIS A 9 -9.78 -4.15 11.07
CA HIS A 9 -10.09 -4.37 12.48
C HIS A 9 -8.82 -4.53 13.33
N TRP A 10 -7.79 -5.22 12.84
CA TRP A 10 -6.50 -5.33 13.53
C TRP A 10 -5.85 -3.95 13.72
N LEU A 11 -5.78 -3.14 12.65
CA LEU A 11 -5.21 -1.80 12.66
C LEU A 11 -6.04 -0.79 13.46
N SER A 12 -7.28 -1.09 13.83
CA SER A 12 -8.05 -0.26 14.76
C SER A 12 -7.41 -0.19 16.15
N LYS A 13 -6.65 -1.22 16.54
CA LYS A 13 -6.00 -1.33 17.85
C LYS A 13 -4.51 -1.06 17.79
N HIS A 14 -3.91 -1.05 16.61
CA HIS A 14 -2.45 -1.03 16.42
C HIS A 14 -2.10 0.04 15.40
N ARG A 15 -1.02 0.78 15.64
CA ARG A 15 -0.60 1.82 14.71
C ARG A 15 -0.10 1.23 13.39
N PHE A 16 0.76 0.21 13.51
CA PHE A 16 1.38 -0.56 12.44
C PHE A 16 1.10 -2.06 12.63
N LEU A 17 1.54 -2.91 11.70
CA LEU A 17 1.20 -4.34 11.72
C LEU A 17 1.72 -5.08 12.95
N THR A 18 2.86 -4.65 13.47
CA THR A 18 3.55 -5.30 14.59
C THR A 18 3.54 -4.47 15.89
N GLY A 19 2.61 -3.52 15.99
CA GLY A 19 2.46 -2.63 17.15
C GLY A 19 2.71 -1.17 16.79
N ASP A 20 3.53 -0.47 17.59
CA ASP A 20 3.67 0.98 17.49
C ASP A 20 4.85 1.46 16.64
N ASN A 21 5.76 0.55 16.32
CA ASN A 21 6.95 0.84 15.52
C ASN A 21 6.77 0.37 14.08
N LEU A 22 7.16 1.24 13.15
CA LEU A 22 7.21 0.92 11.73
C LEU A 22 8.33 -0.10 11.46
N ASN A 23 8.04 -1.14 10.66
CA ASN A 23 9.05 -2.10 10.23
C ASN A 23 8.82 -2.57 8.77
N TYR A 24 9.67 -3.49 8.29
CA TYR A 24 9.65 -3.96 6.90
C TYR A 24 8.29 -4.53 6.45
N THR A 25 7.52 -5.15 7.34
CA THR A 25 6.21 -5.73 7.01
C THR A 25 5.18 -4.67 6.65
N ASP A 26 5.31 -3.47 7.22
CA ASP A 26 4.43 -2.35 6.91
C ASP A 26 4.64 -1.85 5.48
N PHE A 27 5.88 -1.91 4.98
CA PHE A 27 6.18 -1.57 3.59
C PHE A 27 5.62 -2.60 2.60
N LEU A 28 5.63 -3.89 2.96
CA LEU A 28 5.01 -4.94 2.13
C LEU A 28 3.49 -4.73 2.01
N LEU A 29 2.84 -4.39 3.12
CA LEU A 29 1.41 -4.08 3.09
C LEU A 29 1.15 -2.77 2.34
N PHE A 30 1.94 -1.73 2.58
CA PHE A 30 1.81 -0.45 1.88
C PHE A 30 1.90 -0.64 0.36
N GLU A 31 2.91 -1.37 -0.13
CA GLU A 31 3.05 -1.69 -1.56
C GLU A 31 1.83 -2.45 -2.09
N THR A 32 1.38 -3.46 -1.34
CA THR A 32 0.19 -4.24 -1.69
C THR A 32 -1.03 -3.33 -1.83
N LEU A 33 -1.29 -2.48 -0.84
CA LEU A 33 -2.44 -1.56 -0.85
C LEU A 33 -2.32 -0.53 -1.97
N ASN A 34 -1.13 0.01 -2.22
CA ASN A 34 -0.88 0.98 -3.28
C ASN A 34 -1.16 0.36 -4.66
N ASN A 35 -0.70 -0.86 -4.91
CA ASN A 35 -0.95 -1.60 -6.15
C ASN A 35 -2.44 -1.94 -6.33
N HIS A 36 -3.12 -2.36 -5.26
CA HIS A 36 -4.54 -2.66 -5.32
C HIS A 36 -5.38 -1.39 -5.56
N ASN A 37 -5.03 -0.27 -4.91
CA ASN A 37 -5.71 1.01 -5.11
C ASN A 37 -5.48 1.58 -6.52
N ALA A 38 -4.33 1.29 -7.14
CA ALA A 38 -4.08 1.62 -8.55
C ALA A 38 -4.93 0.77 -9.51
N CYS A 39 -5.27 -0.47 -9.14
CA CYS A 39 -6.10 -1.38 -9.95
C CYS A 39 -7.59 -1.12 -9.79
N MET A 40 -8.04 -0.93 -8.55
CA MET A 40 -9.41 -0.62 -8.18
C MET A 40 -9.36 0.67 -7.35
N PRO A 41 -9.51 1.83 -8.01
CA PRO A 41 -9.79 3.07 -7.31
C PRO A 41 -10.95 2.84 -6.33
N ASP A 42 -10.88 3.48 -5.17
CA ASP A 42 -11.90 3.41 -4.12
C ASP A 42 -11.91 2.13 -3.28
N LEU A 43 -11.00 1.17 -3.53
CA LEU A 43 -10.90 -0.07 -2.74
C LEU A 43 -10.77 0.18 -1.24
N LEU A 44 -10.04 1.22 -0.85
CA LEU A 44 -9.76 1.54 0.55
C LEU A 44 -10.88 2.34 1.23
N GLU A 45 -11.83 2.92 0.48
CA GLU A 45 -12.89 3.77 1.05
C GLU A 45 -13.66 3.13 2.22
N PRO A 46 -14.00 1.82 2.18
CA PRO A 46 -14.72 1.18 3.28
C PRO A 46 -13.86 0.89 4.52
N PHE A 47 -12.54 1.10 4.46
CA PHE A 47 -11.56 0.65 5.44
C PHE A 47 -10.76 1.82 6.03
N VAL A 48 -11.33 2.49 7.03
CA VAL A 48 -10.77 3.72 7.61
C VAL A 48 -9.39 3.52 8.25
N ASN A 49 -9.13 2.37 8.87
CA ASN A 49 -7.85 2.09 9.52
C ASN A 49 -6.77 1.73 8.49
N LEU A 50 -7.14 1.04 7.41
CA LEU A 50 -6.25 0.82 6.26
C LEU A 50 -5.90 2.13 5.55
N GLN A 51 -6.86 3.05 5.39
CA GLN A 51 -6.58 4.39 4.86
C GLN A 51 -5.62 5.18 5.75
N ARG A 52 -5.86 5.18 7.07
CA ARG A 52 -4.95 5.80 8.06
C ARG A 52 -3.54 5.23 7.93
N PHE A 53 -3.42 3.90 7.97
CA PHE A 53 -2.15 3.20 7.82
C PHE A 53 -1.44 3.59 6.53
N HIS A 54 -2.12 3.51 5.38
CA HIS A 54 -1.54 3.82 4.07
C HIS A 54 -1.04 5.27 4.02
N LYS A 55 -1.81 6.23 4.55
CA LYS A 55 -1.44 7.65 4.62
C LYS A 55 -0.23 7.87 5.55
N GLU A 56 -0.18 7.19 6.70
CA GLU A 56 0.95 7.30 7.63
C GLU A 56 2.25 6.78 7.01
N VAL A 57 2.24 5.64 6.32
CA VAL A 57 3.43 5.11 5.64
C VAL A 57 3.84 6.02 4.47
N MET A 58 2.89 6.50 3.66
CA MET A 58 3.16 7.46 2.56
C MET A 58 3.74 8.80 3.07
N SER A 59 3.44 9.19 4.31
CA SER A 59 3.94 10.44 4.89
C SER A 59 5.41 10.40 5.32
N GLN A 60 6.03 9.21 5.38
CA GLN A 60 7.43 9.06 5.73
C GLN A 60 8.32 9.70 4.64
N ALA A 61 9.31 10.49 5.05
CA ALA A 61 10.12 11.29 4.13
C ALA A 61 10.75 10.45 3.00
N GLY A 62 11.38 9.32 3.35
CA GLY A 62 12.00 8.42 2.36
C GLY A 62 10.99 7.74 1.44
N VAL A 63 9.79 7.41 1.93
CA VAL A 63 8.72 6.82 1.10
C VAL A 63 8.20 7.85 0.12
N LYS A 64 7.87 9.05 0.60
CA LYS A 64 7.38 10.15 -0.23
C LYS A 64 8.39 10.54 -1.30
N GLU A 65 9.67 10.67 -0.92
CA GLU A 65 10.77 10.92 -1.85
C GLU A 65 10.85 9.82 -2.91
N PHE A 66 10.85 8.55 -2.51
CA PHE A 66 10.93 7.44 -3.44
C PHE A 66 9.75 7.42 -4.42
N VAL A 67 8.52 7.43 -3.92
CA VAL A 67 7.28 7.31 -4.72
C VAL A 67 7.13 8.44 -5.74
N THR A 68 7.67 9.63 -5.44
CA THR A 68 7.64 10.79 -6.34
C THR A 68 8.85 10.89 -7.26
N SER A 69 9.89 10.07 -7.05
CA SER A 69 11.11 10.07 -7.86
C SER A 69 11.01 9.16 -9.08
N GLU A 70 11.91 9.34 -10.03
CA GLU A 70 12.07 8.46 -11.21
C GLU A 70 12.47 7.02 -10.85
N ARG A 71 12.88 6.76 -9.60
CA ARG A 71 13.18 5.41 -9.10
C ARG A 71 11.92 4.56 -8.91
N ASN A 72 10.75 5.19 -8.79
CA ASN A 72 9.49 4.47 -8.63
C ASN A 72 9.06 3.87 -9.98
N PRO A 73 8.99 2.54 -10.13
CA PRO A 73 8.69 1.93 -11.41
C PRO A 73 7.25 2.25 -11.86
N SER A 74 7.10 2.67 -13.11
CA SER A 74 5.78 2.91 -13.72
C SER A 74 5.01 1.61 -14.00
N ALA A 75 5.76 0.52 -14.17
CA ALA A 75 5.29 -0.83 -14.40
C ALA A 75 5.31 -1.64 -13.10
N ILE A 76 4.19 -2.31 -12.80
CA ILE A 76 4.05 -3.16 -11.61
C ILE A 76 4.22 -4.63 -11.99
N CYS A 77 3.80 -4.98 -13.21
CA CYS A 77 3.77 -6.36 -13.67
C CYS A 77 4.73 -6.59 -14.85
N SER A 78 5.05 -7.86 -15.09
CA SER A 78 5.82 -8.31 -16.26
C SER A 78 5.21 -7.82 -17.58
N PRO A 79 6.00 -7.61 -18.65
CA PRO A 79 5.51 -7.23 -19.97
C PRO A 79 4.43 -8.16 -20.56
N LEU A 80 4.34 -9.39 -20.07
CA LEU A 80 3.32 -10.37 -20.50
C LEU A 80 1.95 -10.16 -19.82
N ALA A 81 1.86 -9.29 -18.82
CA ALA A 81 0.61 -9.02 -18.12
C ALA A 81 -0.33 -8.13 -18.95
N THR A 82 -1.65 -8.29 -18.76
CA THR A 82 -2.64 -7.43 -19.42
C THR A 82 -2.78 -6.07 -18.73
N TRP A 83 -2.45 -5.97 -17.44
CA TRP A 83 -2.60 -4.76 -16.63
C TRP A 83 -1.26 -4.31 -16.04
N LYS A 84 -0.96 -3.01 -16.14
CA LYS A 84 0.27 -2.36 -15.63
C LYS A 84 1.58 -3.10 -16.00
N ALA A 85 1.64 -3.63 -17.22
CA ALA A 85 2.80 -4.28 -17.77
C ALA A 85 3.92 -3.29 -18.09
N GLY A 86 5.17 -3.71 -17.86
CA GLY A 86 6.34 -2.96 -18.33
C GLY A 86 6.53 -3.06 -19.83
N THR A 87 7.12 -2.02 -20.43
CA THR A 87 7.67 -2.12 -21.78
C THR A 87 8.93 -2.96 -21.76
N VAL A 88 9.04 -3.92 -22.69
CA VAL A 88 10.28 -4.68 -22.96
C VAL A 88 11.34 -3.75 -23.53
#